data_AF-A0A916ZDP1-F1
#
_entry.id   AF-A0A916ZDP1-F1
#
_cell.length_a   1.000
_cell.length_b   1.000
_cell.length_c   1.000
_cell.angle_alpha   90.00
_cell.angle_beta   90.00
_cell.angle_gamma   90.00
#
_symmetry.space_group_name_H-M   'P 1'
#
loop_
_entity.id
_entity.type
_entity.pdbx_description
1 polymer ?
#
loop_
_entity_poly.entity_id
_entity_poly.type
_entity_poly.pdbx_seq_one_letter_code
_entity_poly.pdbx_strand_id
1 'polypeptide(L)'
;MVRSLLWRGLLAGVLAGLCAFLFARVFGEPQIDYAIAFEAQRAAADAAAEPELVSRATQAGIGLLTGLLVYGAALGGLFALAFAVALGRLGGLGPRPIAAILAAIGFVAFVLVPQLKYPANPPAVGVEETIAARTQLFFAMLLISGAALAAGASLVSRLVLSIGRWNAVLAGIAVFLAIVGLAGIALPAINEVPEEFSATILWRFRIASLGLHAVLWAGLGLGFGALADHLLAPARRRPSPLGAR
;
A
#
# COMPACT_ATOMS: atom_id res chain seq x y z
N MET A 1 -15.60 14.42 15.42
CA MET A 1 -15.68 13.24 14.52
C MET A 1 -14.37 12.97 13.77
N VAL A 2 -13.77 13.95 13.09
CA VAL A 2 -12.51 13.73 12.33
C VAL A 2 -11.34 13.35 13.25
N ARG A 3 -11.09 14.10 14.34
CA ARG A 3 -10.06 13.78 15.34
C ARG A 3 -10.18 12.35 15.89
N SER A 4 -11.40 11.91 16.18
CA SER A 4 -11.68 10.57 16.71
C SER A 4 -11.47 9.45 15.69
N LEU A 5 -11.67 9.73 14.40
CA LEU A 5 -11.35 8.80 13.31
C LEU A 5 -9.83 8.77 13.07
N LEU A 6 -9.18 9.93 13.06
CA LEU A 6 -7.74 10.06 12.84
C LEU A 6 -6.94 9.23 13.85
N TRP A 7 -7.25 9.34 15.16
CA TRP A 7 -6.59 8.54 16.19
C TRP A 7 -6.74 7.02 15.97
N ARG A 8 -7.93 6.57 15.56
CA ARG A 8 -8.19 5.15 15.23
C ARG A 8 -7.45 4.72 13.97
N GLY A 9 -7.30 5.64 13.01
CA GLY A 9 -6.44 5.48 11.83
C GLY A 9 -5.00 5.22 12.20
N LEU A 10 -4.42 6.11 13.00
CA LEU A 10 -3.05 5.99 13.49
C LEU A 10 -2.87 4.65 14.25
N LEU A 11 -3.78 4.32 15.18
CA LEU A 11 -3.72 3.07 15.94
C LEU A 11 -3.83 1.82 15.07
N ALA A 12 -4.82 1.76 14.17
CA ALA A 12 -4.98 0.66 13.24
C ALA A 12 -3.75 0.51 12.33
N GLY A 13 -3.18 1.64 11.90
CA GLY A 13 -1.95 1.70 11.13
C GLY A 13 -0.75 1.12 11.88
N VAL A 14 -0.55 1.47 13.15
CA VAL A 14 0.51 0.90 14.00
C VAL A 14 0.33 -0.62 14.15
N LEU A 15 -0.89 -1.08 14.45
CA LEU A 15 -1.18 -2.52 14.58
C LEU A 15 -0.95 -3.27 13.26
N ALA A 16 -1.34 -2.69 12.13
CA ALA A 16 -1.07 -3.23 10.80
C ALA A 16 0.43 -3.25 10.48
N GLY A 17 1.17 -2.21 10.87
CA GLY A 17 2.63 -2.13 10.77
C GLY A 17 3.32 -3.24 11.57
N LEU A 18 2.81 -3.55 12.77
CA LEU A 18 3.32 -4.67 13.57
C LEU A 18 3.08 -6.02 12.88
N CYS A 19 1.90 -6.26 12.32
CA CYS A 19 1.62 -7.46 11.54
C CYS A 19 2.53 -7.56 10.31
N ALA A 20 2.74 -6.43 9.61
CA ALA A 20 3.64 -6.35 8.46
C ALA A 20 5.09 -6.62 8.86
N PHE A 21 5.54 -6.17 10.05
CA PHE A 21 6.87 -6.47 10.59
C PHE A 21 7.04 -7.96 10.83
N LEU A 22 6.09 -8.61 11.50
CA LEU A 22 6.14 -10.06 11.73
C LEU A 22 6.18 -10.82 10.40
N PHE A 23 5.39 -10.40 9.42
CA PHE A 23 5.43 -10.97 8.07
C PHE A 23 6.80 -10.76 7.41
N ALA A 24 7.35 -9.55 7.47
CA ALA A 24 8.65 -9.21 6.90
C ALA A 24 9.78 -10.06 7.50
N ARG A 25 9.76 -10.27 8.82
CA ARG A 25 10.74 -11.12 9.52
C ARG A 25 10.71 -12.58 9.05
N VAL A 26 9.53 -13.12 8.73
CA VAL A 26 9.36 -14.53 8.35
C VAL A 26 9.58 -14.73 6.85
N PHE A 27 9.09 -13.84 6.00
CA PHE A 27 9.03 -14.04 4.56
C PHE A 27 9.96 -13.11 3.76
N GLY A 28 10.25 -11.92 4.28
CA GLY A 28 11.07 -10.90 3.60
C GLY A 28 12.55 -11.03 3.91
N GLU A 29 12.92 -11.00 5.19
CA GLU A 29 14.31 -11.01 5.67
C GLU A 29 15.14 -12.19 5.14
N PRO A 30 14.62 -13.43 5.07
CA PRO A 30 15.38 -14.52 4.46
C PRO A 30 15.80 -14.22 3.01
N GLN A 31 14.96 -13.53 2.23
CA GLN A 31 15.29 -13.17 0.84
C GLN A 31 16.34 -12.06 0.77
N ILE A 32 16.35 -11.14 1.73
CA ILE A 32 17.39 -10.12 1.88
C ILE A 32 18.72 -10.77 2.23
N ASP A 33 18.73 -11.69 3.19
CA ASP A 33 19.95 -12.39 3.61
C ASP A 33 20.54 -13.22 2.45
N TYR A 34 19.70 -13.87 1.63
CA TYR A 34 20.17 -14.55 0.42
C TYR A 34 20.80 -13.60 -0.60
N ALA A 35 20.22 -12.41 -0.79
CA ALA A 35 20.75 -11.44 -1.75
C ALA A 35 22.09 -10.86 -1.28
N ILE A 36 22.24 -10.60 0.02
CA ILE A 36 23.52 -10.17 0.62
C ILE A 36 24.58 -11.25 0.48
N ALA A 37 24.23 -12.52 0.74
CA ALA A 37 25.17 -13.63 0.57
C ALA A 37 25.65 -13.77 -0.88
N PHE A 38 24.76 -13.51 -1.86
CA PHE A 38 25.11 -13.47 -3.27
C PHE A 38 26.08 -12.33 -3.60
N GLU A 39 25.84 -11.14 -3.06
CA GLU A 39 26.74 -9.98 -3.20
C GLU A 39 28.13 -10.26 -2.62
N ALA A 40 28.19 -10.83 -1.42
CA ALA A 40 29.45 -11.15 -0.74
C ALA A 40 30.32 -12.15 -1.53
N GLN A 41 29.71 -13.11 -2.23
CA GLN A 41 30.43 -14.03 -3.13
C GLN A 41 31.02 -13.32 -4.35
N ARG A 42 30.37 -12.26 -4.82
CA ARG A 42 30.78 -11.47 -5.99
C ARG A 42 31.83 -10.41 -5.63
N ALA A 43 31.68 -9.79 -4.45
CA ALA A 43 32.58 -8.79 -3.90
C ALA A 43 33.90 -9.36 -3.35
N ALA A 44 34.04 -10.70 -3.25
CA ALA A 44 35.32 -11.34 -2.91
C ALA A 44 36.45 -11.03 -3.92
N ALA A 45 36.13 -10.40 -5.06
CA ALA A 45 37.08 -9.89 -6.05
C ALA A 45 37.45 -8.39 -5.88
N ASP A 46 36.65 -7.58 -5.18
CA ASP A 46 36.83 -6.13 -5.02
C ASP A 46 37.03 -5.76 -3.54
N ALA A 47 38.24 -5.35 -3.18
CA ALA A 47 38.67 -5.12 -1.79
C ALA A 47 38.13 -3.82 -1.14
N ALA A 48 37.03 -3.26 -1.63
CA ALA A 48 36.43 -2.03 -1.14
C ALA A 48 35.00 -2.28 -0.66
N ALA A 49 34.86 -3.00 0.46
CA ALA A 49 33.59 -3.05 1.17
C ALA A 49 33.34 -1.68 1.80
N GLU A 50 32.28 -0.99 1.36
CA GLU A 50 31.85 0.25 2.02
C GLU A 50 31.53 -0.03 3.49
N PRO A 51 31.92 0.87 4.42
CA PRO A 51 31.70 0.65 5.83
C PRO A 51 30.20 0.57 6.14
N GLU A 52 29.77 -0.49 6.84
CA GLU A 52 28.40 -0.62 7.32
C GLU A 52 28.07 0.53 8.30
N LEU A 53 27.25 1.49 7.85
CA LEU A 53 26.78 2.60 8.69
C LEU A 53 25.87 2.13 9.84
N VAL A 54 25.11 1.05 9.61
CA VAL A 54 24.16 0.46 10.57
C VAL A 54 24.21 -1.05 10.44
N SER A 55 24.38 -1.75 11.56
CA SER A 55 24.51 -3.21 11.57
C SER A 55 23.27 -3.92 11.01
N ARG A 56 23.47 -5.05 10.31
CA ARG A 56 22.37 -5.88 9.78
C ARG A 56 21.36 -6.30 10.85
N ALA A 57 21.83 -6.61 12.07
CA ALA A 57 20.95 -6.92 13.20
C ALA A 57 19.99 -5.76 13.55
N THR A 58 20.47 -4.52 13.45
CA THR A 58 19.65 -3.32 13.68
C THR A 58 18.67 -3.10 12.53
N GLN A 59 19.12 -3.23 11.28
CA GLN A 59 18.28 -3.09 10.09
C GLN A 59 17.12 -4.09 10.11
N ALA A 60 17.42 -5.39 10.28
CA ALA A 60 16.44 -6.48 10.29
C ALA A 60 15.57 -6.54 11.56
N GLY A 61 16.01 -5.86 12.63
CA GLY A 61 15.36 -5.84 13.94
C GLY A 61 14.60 -4.55 14.20
N ILE A 62 15.14 -3.72 15.10
CA ILE A 62 14.47 -2.51 15.59
C ILE A 62 14.29 -1.43 14.50
N GLY A 63 15.18 -1.38 13.51
CA GLY A 63 15.08 -0.47 12.37
C GLY A 63 13.85 -0.78 11.52
N LEU A 64 13.72 -2.03 11.06
CA LEU A 64 12.55 -2.50 10.30
C LEU A 64 11.25 -2.34 11.08
N LEU A 65 11.24 -2.69 12.38
CA LEU A 65 10.09 -2.48 13.25
C LEU A 65 9.68 -1.01 13.27
N THR A 66 10.62 -0.11 13.58
CA THR A 66 10.36 1.32 13.65
C THR A 66 9.83 1.86 12.33
N GLY A 67 10.46 1.50 11.21
CA GLY A 67 10.05 1.91 9.87
C GLY A 67 8.60 1.50 9.56
N LEU A 68 8.24 0.23 9.82
CA LEU A 68 6.90 -0.27 9.54
C LEU A 68 5.83 0.28 10.48
N LEU A 69 6.15 0.54 11.75
CA LEU A 69 5.21 1.19 12.67
C LEU A 69 4.93 2.63 12.28
N VAL A 70 5.97 3.41 11.95
CA VAL A 70 5.83 4.81 11.53
C VAL A 70 5.12 4.90 10.18
N TYR A 71 5.52 4.07 9.21
CA TYR A 71 4.85 3.98 7.91
C TYR A 71 3.38 3.58 8.07
N GLY A 72 3.11 2.54 8.86
CA GLY A 72 1.76 2.08 9.16
C GLY A 72 0.91 3.18 9.79
N ALA A 73 1.43 3.88 10.79
CA ALA A 73 0.75 5.01 11.42
C ALA A 73 0.40 6.12 10.40
N ALA A 74 1.39 6.55 9.60
CA ALA A 74 1.19 7.58 8.58
C ALA A 74 0.11 7.17 7.57
N LEU A 75 0.20 5.95 7.04
CA LEU A 75 -0.80 5.42 6.11
C LEU A 75 -2.18 5.31 6.76
N GLY A 76 -2.25 4.86 8.00
CA GLY A 76 -3.50 4.77 8.75
C GLY A 76 -4.16 6.12 9.00
N GLY A 77 -3.36 7.18 9.20
CA GLY A 77 -3.85 8.55 9.29
C GLY A 77 -4.47 9.03 7.96
N LEU A 78 -3.76 8.84 6.84
CA LEU A 78 -4.27 9.16 5.51
C LEU A 78 -5.54 8.35 5.17
N PHE A 79 -5.54 7.07 5.53
CA PHE A 79 -6.68 6.18 5.37
C PHE A 79 -7.91 6.66 6.13
N ALA A 80 -7.74 7.14 7.36
CA ALA A 80 -8.85 7.71 8.14
C ALA A 80 -9.45 8.97 7.50
N LEU A 81 -8.62 9.80 6.86
CA LEU A 81 -9.09 10.97 6.10
C LEU A 81 -9.87 10.55 4.85
N ALA A 82 -9.33 9.59 4.08
CA ALA A 82 -10.03 9.02 2.92
C ALA A 82 -11.38 8.38 3.32
N PHE A 83 -11.39 7.66 4.44
CA PHE A 83 -12.60 7.10 5.02
C PHE A 83 -13.62 8.16 5.41
N ALA A 84 -13.19 9.24 6.07
CA ALA A 84 -14.07 10.34 6.44
C ALA A 84 -14.73 11.00 5.22
N VAL A 85 -14.00 11.11 4.10
CA VAL A 85 -14.53 11.61 2.82
C VAL A 85 -15.51 10.61 2.19
N ALA A 86 -15.24 9.30 2.27
CA ALA A 86 -16.09 8.27 1.68
C ALA A 86 -17.37 7.97 2.50
N LEU A 87 -17.33 8.24 3.80
CA LEU A 87 -18.44 7.96 4.72
C LEU A 87 -19.71 8.69 4.26
N GLY A 88 -20.81 7.94 4.10
CA GLY A 88 -22.09 8.46 3.62
C GLY A 88 -22.20 8.64 2.09
N ARG A 89 -21.10 8.50 1.33
CA ARG A 89 -21.12 8.61 -0.14
C ARG A 89 -21.33 7.26 -0.85
N LEU A 90 -21.03 6.16 -0.17
CA LEU A 90 -21.18 4.80 -0.71
C LEU A 90 -22.55 4.16 -0.39
N GLY A 91 -23.61 4.97 -0.27
CA GLY A 91 -24.97 4.50 0.03
C GLY A 91 -25.15 4.01 1.47
N GLY A 92 -26.01 3.00 1.67
CA GLY A 92 -26.38 2.48 2.99
C GLY A 92 -25.33 1.57 3.67
N LEU A 93 -24.12 1.48 3.13
CA LEU A 93 -23.06 0.64 3.70
C LEU A 93 -22.63 1.15 5.09
N GLY A 94 -22.33 0.18 5.98
CA GLY A 94 -21.76 0.48 7.28
C GLY A 94 -20.26 0.81 7.23
N PRO A 95 -19.64 1.16 8.37
CA PRO A 95 -18.22 1.48 8.45
C PRO A 95 -17.28 0.35 8.01
N ARG A 96 -17.55 -0.91 8.39
CA ARG A 96 -16.65 -2.04 8.05
C ARG A 96 -16.55 -2.29 6.54
N PRO A 97 -17.66 -2.42 5.79
CA PRO A 97 -17.58 -2.57 4.33
C PRO A 97 -16.90 -1.39 3.63
N ILE A 98 -17.14 -0.15 4.07
CA ILE A 98 -16.50 1.04 3.50
C ILE A 98 -14.99 0.98 3.70
N ALA A 99 -14.52 0.62 4.90
CA ALA A 99 -13.09 0.46 5.18
C ALA A 99 -12.47 -0.66 4.33
N ALA A 100 -13.14 -1.82 4.21
CA ALA A 100 -12.64 -2.92 3.39
C ALA A 100 -12.52 -2.53 1.90
N ILE A 101 -13.51 -1.83 1.35
CA ILE A 101 -13.48 -1.34 -0.04
C ILE A 101 -12.35 -0.33 -0.24
N LEU A 102 -12.20 0.65 0.67
CA LEU A 102 -11.12 1.62 0.57
C LEU A 102 -9.74 0.98 0.68
N ALA A 103 -9.59 -0.04 1.54
CA ALA A 103 -8.34 -0.77 1.67
C ALA A 103 -8.01 -1.55 0.39
N ALA A 104 -9.00 -2.22 -0.21
CA ALA A 104 -8.81 -2.94 -1.47
C ALA A 104 -8.45 -1.98 -2.62
N ILE A 105 -9.19 -0.88 -2.77
CA ILE A 105 -8.94 0.12 -3.81
C ILE A 105 -7.57 0.79 -3.61
N GLY A 106 -7.25 1.18 -2.38
CA GLY A 106 -5.96 1.80 -2.07
C GLY A 106 -4.78 0.84 -2.25
N PHE A 107 -4.94 -0.44 -1.90
CA PHE A 107 -3.93 -1.47 -2.20
C PHE A 107 -3.71 -1.59 -3.71
N VAL A 108 -4.78 -1.66 -4.51
CA VAL A 108 -4.63 -1.74 -5.97
C VAL A 108 -3.91 -0.51 -6.52
N ALA A 109 -4.35 0.70 -6.16
CA ALA A 109 -3.83 1.94 -6.73
C ALA A 109 -2.41 2.29 -6.24
N PHE A 110 -2.12 2.08 -4.95
CA PHE A 110 -0.87 2.56 -4.35
C PHE A 110 0.18 1.47 -4.12
N VAL A 111 -0.17 0.19 -4.29
CA VAL A 111 0.77 -0.93 -4.13
C VAL A 111 0.85 -1.74 -5.40
N LEU A 112 -0.25 -2.37 -5.81
CA LEU A 112 -0.23 -3.35 -6.88
C LEU A 112 0.18 -2.71 -8.21
N VAL A 113 -0.47 -1.61 -8.60
CA VAL A 113 -0.19 -0.95 -9.88
C VAL A 113 1.26 -0.45 -9.98
N PRO A 114 1.81 0.30 -9.00
CA PRO A 114 3.21 0.70 -9.03
C PRO A 114 4.17 -0.51 -9.06
N GLN A 115 3.91 -1.55 -8.27
CA GLN A 115 4.77 -2.74 -8.24
C GLN A 115 4.69 -3.59 -9.51
N LEU A 116 3.57 -3.59 -10.24
CA LEU A 116 3.47 -4.27 -11.53
C LEU A 116 4.39 -3.62 -12.58
N LYS A 117 4.54 -2.29 -12.55
CA LYS A 117 5.41 -1.56 -13.49
C LYS A 117 6.85 -1.48 -13.00
N TYR A 118 7.05 -1.20 -11.72
CA TYR A 118 8.36 -1.03 -11.07
C TYR A 118 8.41 -1.91 -9.82
N PRO A 119 8.63 -3.23 -9.99
CA PRO A 119 8.65 -4.17 -8.87
C PRO A 119 9.84 -3.92 -7.94
N ALA A 120 9.65 -4.25 -6.66
CA ALA A 120 10.73 -4.18 -5.69
C ALA A 120 11.87 -5.14 -6.05
N ASN A 121 13.10 -4.68 -5.90
CA ASN A 121 14.30 -5.50 -6.04
C ASN A 121 14.93 -5.69 -4.65
N PRO A 122 15.50 -6.88 -4.37
CA PRO A 122 16.28 -7.07 -3.15
C PRO A 122 17.56 -6.21 -3.19
N PRO A 123 18.25 -6.03 -2.04
CA PRO A 123 19.59 -5.46 -2.06
C PRO A 123 20.51 -6.25 -3.01
N ALA A 124 21.62 -5.65 -3.45
CA ALA A 124 22.56 -6.18 -4.44
C ALA A 124 22.07 -6.28 -5.90
N VAL A 125 20.78 -6.07 -6.18
CA VAL A 125 20.23 -6.11 -7.56
C VAL A 125 20.22 -4.73 -8.23
N GLY A 126 20.26 -3.66 -7.45
CA GLY A 126 20.21 -2.30 -7.99
C GLY A 126 21.58 -1.74 -8.34
N VAL A 127 21.64 -0.92 -9.40
CA VAL A 127 22.84 -0.14 -9.75
C VAL A 127 22.72 1.27 -9.19
N GLU A 128 23.80 1.85 -8.66
CA GLU A 128 23.77 3.16 -7.99
C GLU A 128 23.31 4.30 -8.93
N GLU A 129 23.81 4.28 -10.16
CA GLU A 129 23.57 5.31 -11.18
C GLU A 129 22.09 5.54 -11.49
N THR A 130 21.25 4.53 -11.26
CA THR A 130 19.83 4.54 -11.62
C THR A 130 18.90 4.71 -10.43
N ILE A 131 19.42 4.82 -9.20
CA ILE A 131 18.60 4.97 -7.98
C ILE A 131 17.64 6.14 -8.12
N ALA A 132 18.12 7.29 -8.61
CA ALA A 132 17.31 8.48 -8.82
C ALA A 132 16.19 8.23 -9.84
N ALA A 133 16.52 7.67 -11.00
CA ALA A 133 15.55 7.43 -12.08
C ALA A 133 14.45 6.45 -11.64
N ARG A 134 14.81 5.32 -11.02
CA ARG A 134 13.84 4.33 -10.52
C ARG A 134 12.92 4.90 -9.45
N THR A 135 13.48 5.70 -8.54
CA THR A 135 12.71 6.37 -7.50
C THR A 135 11.70 7.34 -8.10
N GLN A 136 12.15 8.19 -9.03
CA GLN A 136 11.28 9.15 -9.74
C GLN A 136 10.18 8.44 -10.53
N LEU A 137 10.51 7.37 -11.26
CA LEU A 137 9.54 6.60 -12.05
C LEU A 137 8.52 5.87 -11.18
N PHE A 138 8.95 5.30 -10.05
CA PHE A 138 8.05 4.70 -9.07
C PHE A 138 7.06 5.74 -8.55
N PHE A 139 7.54 6.92 -8.12
CA PHE A 139 6.67 8.01 -7.67
C PHE A 139 5.78 8.56 -8.78
N ALA A 140 6.27 8.65 -10.02
CA ALA A 140 5.46 9.05 -11.16
C ALA A 140 4.30 8.07 -11.38
N MET A 141 4.57 6.76 -11.36
CA MET A 141 3.53 5.74 -11.49
C MET A 141 2.54 5.76 -10.33
N LEU A 142 3.03 5.96 -9.10
CA LEU A 142 2.21 6.09 -7.90
C LEU A 142 1.24 7.29 -8.02
N LEU A 143 1.75 8.45 -8.45
CA LEU A 143 0.95 9.66 -8.65
C LEU A 143 -0.06 9.49 -9.78
N ILE A 144 0.34 8.91 -10.91
CA ILE A 144 -0.56 8.62 -12.04
C ILE A 144 -1.67 7.66 -11.62
N SER A 145 -1.36 6.60 -10.88
CA SER A 145 -2.38 5.66 -10.39
C SER A 145 -3.35 6.32 -9.41
N GLY A 146 -2.84 7.18 -8.50
CA GLY A 146 -3.69 7.99 -7.61
C GLY A 146 -4.59 8.96 -8.38
N ALA A 147 -4.06 9.65 -9.40
CA ALA A 147 -4.83 10.54 -10.26
C ALA A 147 -5.88 9.78 -11.09
N ALA A 148 -5.53 8.61 -11.62
CA ALA A 148 -6.45 7.72 -12.32
C ALA A 148 -7.60 7.27 -11.42
N LEU A 149 -7.29 6.93 -10.15
CA LEU A 149 -8.30 6.58 -9.17
C LEU A 149 -9.24 7.75 -8.88
N ALA A 150 -8.70 8.96 -8.69
CA ALA A 150 -9.49 10.16 -8.48
C ALA A 150 -10.38 10.50 -9.70
N ALA A 151 -9.85 10.34 -10.93
CA ALA A 151 -10.60 10.53 -12.16
C ALA A 151 -11.75 9.52 -12.29
N GLY A 152 -11.47 8.23 -12.05
CA GLY A 152 -12.48 7.17 -12.03
C GLY A 152 -13.57 7.45 -10.99
N ALA A 153 -13.21 7.77 -9.75
CA ALA A 153 -14.17 8.09 -8.68
C ALA A 153 -15.00 9.35 -8.99
N SER A 154 -14.39 10.36 -9.63
CA SER A 154 -15.09 11.57 -10.08
C SER A 154 -16.09 11.25 -11.17
N LEU A 155 -15.74 10.38 -12.13
CA LEU A 155 -16.63 9.93 -13.18
C LEU A 155 -17.81 9.12 -12.62
N VAL A 156 -17.56 8.19 -11.69
CA VAL A 156 -18.60 7.43 -10.98
C VAL A 156 -19.62 8.38 -10.36
N SER A 157 -19.13 9.41 -9.65
CA SER A 157 -19.98 10.39 -8.96
C SER A 157 -20.87 11.18 -9.93
N ARG A 158 -20.42 11.42 -11.16
CA ARG A 158 -21.19 12.13 -12.21
C ARG A 158 -22.20 11.22 -12.91
N LEU A 159 -21.85 9.95 -13.11
CA LEU A 159 -22.65 9.00 -13.89
C LEU A 159 -23.67 8.20 -13.06
N VAL A 160 -23.54 8.20 -11.73
CA VAL A 160 -24.40 7.38 -10.86
C VAL A 160 -25.89 7.68 -11.02
N LEU A 161 -26.24 8.94 -11.27
CA LEU A 161 -27.63 9.38 -11.44
C LEU A 161 -28.19 9.13 -12.85
N SER A 162 -27.33 9.05 -13.87
CA SER A 162 -27.75 8.92 -15.27
C SER A 162 -27.84 7.47 -15.73
N ILE A 163 -26.84 6.64 -15.39
CA ILE A 163 -26.73 5.25 -15.88
C ILE A 163 -26.76 4.21 -14.75
N GLY A 164 -27.03 4.66 -13.52
CA GLY A 164 -27.05 3.82 -12.32
C GLY A 164 -25.65 3.49 -11.78
N ARG A 165 -25.60 3.05 -10.52
CA ARG A 165 -24.34 2.82 -9.79
C ARG A 165 -23.46 1.74 -10.41
N TRP A 166 -24.05 0.64 -10.85
CA TRP A 166 -23.30 -0.49 -11.43
C TRP A 166 -22.51 -0.05 -12.68
N ASN A 167 -23.20 0.55 -13.65
CA ASN A 167 -22.57 0.99 -14.90
C ASN A 167 -21.59 2.16 -14.66
N ALA A 168 -21.92 3.08 -13.74
CA ALA A 168 -21.01 4.15 -13.37
C ALA A 168 -19.68 3.62 -12.79
N VAL A 169 -19.74 2.61 -11.91
CA VAL A 169 -18.55 1.93 -11.34
C VAL A 169 -17.73 1.24 -12.43
N LEU A 170 -18.37 0.51 -13.36
CA LEU A 170 -17.66 -0.11 -14.48
C LEU A 170 -16.96 0.93 -15.37
N ALA A 171 -17.60 2.06 -15.65
CA ALA A 171 -16.98 3.16 -16.39
C ALA A 171 -15.78 3.77 -15.65
N GLY A 172 -15.89 3.95 -14.33
CA GLY A 172 -14.79 4.42 -13.49
C GLY A 172 -13.59 3.46 -13.49
N ILE A 173 -13.85 2.14 -13.41
CA ILE A 173 -12.82 1.10 -13.50
C ILE A 173 -12.17 1.11 -14.89
N ALA A 174 -12.95 1.21 -15.96
CA ALA A 174 -12.43 1.28 -17.32
C ALA A 174 -11.49 2.48 -17.52
N VAL A 175 -11.87 3.66 -17.01
CA VAL A 175 -11.01 4.85 -17.04
C VAL A 175 -9.75 4.67 -16.22
N PHE A 176 -9.84 4.10 -15.02
CA PHE A 176 -8.67 3.79 -14.20
C PHE A 176 -7.69 2.89 -14.95
N LEU A 177 -8.18 1.78 -15.49
CA LEU A 177 -7.36 0.80 -16.24
C LEU A 177 -6.78 1.41 -17.52
N ALA A 178 -7.53 2.24 -18.23
CA ALA A 178 -7.04 2.91 -19.43
C ALA A 178 -5.88 3.86 -19.13
N ILE A 179 -6.01 4.71 -18.10
CA ILE A 179 -4.96 5.66 -17.71
C ILE A 179 -3.72 4.91 -17.21
N VAL A 180 -3.90 3.92 -16.32
CA VAL A 180 -2.80 3.11 -15.78
C VAL A 180 -2.11 2.29 -16.87
N GLY A 181 -2.87 1.69 -17.78
CA GLY A 181 -2.34 0.93 -18.91
C GLY A 181 -1.56 1.81 -19.87
N LEU A 182 -2.09 2.99 -20.21
CA LEU A 182 -1.38 3.95 -21.06
C LEU A 182 -0.08 4.43 -20.40
N ALA A 183 -0.11 4.72 -19.10
CA ALA A 183 1.09 5.09 -18.35
C ALA A 183 2.11 3.95 -18.28
N GLY A 184 1.64 2.70 -18.14
CA GLY A 184 2.47 1.50 -18.16
C GLY A 184 3.21 1.32 -19.49
N ILE A 185 2.59 1.70 -20.60
CA ILE A 185 3.21 1.69 -21.94
C ILE A 185 4.14 2.91 -22.13
N ALA A 186 3.71 4.09 -21.72
CA ALA A 186 4.41 5.35 -21.98
C ALA A 186 5.67 5.55 -21.11
N LEU A 187 5.64 5.10 -19.85
CA LEU A 187 6.79 5.24 -18.96
C LEU A 187 7.87 4.19 -19.30
N PRO A 188 9.16 4.56 -19.28
CA PRO A 188 10.24 3.65 -19.65
C PRO A 188 10.35 2.48 -18.67
N ALA A 189 10.69 1.30 -19.18
CA ALA A 189 11.07 0.16 -18.33
C ALA A 189 12.56 0.28 -17.96
N ILE A 190 12.89 -0.09 -16.73
CA ILE A 190 14.27 -0.21 -16.26
C ILE A 190 14.49 -1.65 -15.82
N ASN A 191 15.48 -2.31 -16.42
CA ASN A 191 15.95 -3.63 -16.00
C ASN A 191 17.44 -3.56 -15.66
N GLU A 192 17.74 -3.82 -14.40
CA GLU A 192 19.11 -3.82 -13.87
C GLU A 192 19.46 -5.15 -13.22
N VAL A 193 18.56 -6.14 -13.32
CA VAL A 193 18.81 -7.45 -12.74
C VAL A 193 19.99 -8.08 -13.47
N PRO A 194 21.11 -8.39 -12.77
CA PRO A 194 22.24 -9.07 -13.38
C PRO A 194 21.80 -10.42 -13.95
N GLU A 195 22.36 -10.83 -15.09
CA GLU A 195 21.99 -12.09 -15.74
C GLU A 195 22.23 -13.31 -14.83
N GLU A 196 23.22 -13.23 -13.93
CA GLU A 196 23.56 -14.30 -13.00
C GLU A 196 22.72 -14.29 -11.72
N PHE A 197 21.88 -13.27 -11.49
CA PHE A 197 21.08 -13.19 -10.28
C PHE A 197 19.94 -14.22 -10.32
N SER A 198 19.75 -14.94 -9.21
CA SER A 198 18.72 -15.98 -9.14
C SER A 198 17.31 -15.41 -9.36
N ALA A 199 16.69 -15.80 -10.48
CA ALA A 199 15.30 -15.49 -10.78
C ALA A 199 14.34 -16.00 -9.68
N THR A 200 14.68 -17.10 -9.00
CA THR A 200 13.89 -17.62 -7.88
C THR A 200 13.95 -16.72 -6.65
N ILE A 201 15.14 -16.24 -6.27
CA ILE A 201 15.29 -15.29 -5.15
C ILE A 201 14.56 -13.98 -5.47
N LEU A 202 14.75 -13.46 -6.69
CA LEU A 202 14.07 -12.24 -7.16
C LEU A 202 12.54 -12.37 -7.07
N TRP A 203 12.00 -13.49 -7.58
CA TRP A 203 10.57 -13.77 -7.51
C TRP A 203 10.05 -13.86 -6.07
N ARG A 204 10.74 -14.63 -5.21
CA ARG A 204 10.36 -14.78 -3.80
C ARG A 204 10.39 -13.45 -3.07
N PHE A 205 11.40 -12.62 -3.31
CA PHE A 205 11.48 -11.27 -2.75
C PHE A 205 10.30 -10.40 -3.19
N ARG A 206 9.96 -10.41 -4.49
CA ARG A 206 8.82 -9.64 -5.03
C ARG A 206 7.49 -10.08 -4.42
N ILE A 207 7.27 -11.39 -4.29
CA ILE A 207 6.08 -11.94 -3.64
C ILE A 207 6.04 -11.60 -2.14
N ALA A 208 7.17 -11.68 -1.44
CA ALA A 208 7.26 -11.28 -0.04
C ALA A 208 6.99 -9.78 0.14
N SER A 209 7.53 -8.94 -0.73
CA SER A 209 7.29 -7.49 -0.72
C SER A 209 5.81 -7.17 -0.96
N LEU A 210 5.18 -7.81 -1.95
CA LEU A 210 3.73 -7.66 -2.18
C LEU A 210 2.91 -8.17 -0.99
N GLY A 211 3.30 -9.31 -0.41
CA GLY A 211 2.67 -9.91 0.77
C GLY A 211 2.74 -9.01 2.01
N LEU A 212 3.88 -8.35 2.24
CA LEU A 212 4.05 -7.37 3.32
C LEU A 212 3.01 -6.25 3.21
N HIS A 213 2.87 -5.68 2.02
CA HIS A 213 1.88 -4.65 1.77
C HIS A 213 0.45 -5.19 1.88
N ALA A 214 0.18 -6.40 1.40
CA ALA A 214 -1.13 -7.02 1.52
C ALA A 214 -1.55 -7.20 2.99
N VAL A 215 -0.63 -7.67 3.85
CA VAL A 215 -0.84 -7.78 5.30
C VAL A 215 -1.12 -6.42 5.93
N LEU A 216 -0.32 -5.41 5.58
CA LEU A 216 -0.49 -4.05 6.08
C LEU A 216 -1.85 -3.46 5.69
N TRP A 217 -2.23 -3.52 4.41
CA TRP A 217 -3.49 -2.98 3.92
C TRP A 217 -4.71 -3.76 4.43
N ALA A 218 -4.63 -5.09 4.54
CA ALA A 218 -5.68 -5.91 5.12
C ALA A 218 -5.86 -5.61 6.62
N GLY A 219 -4.76 -5.56 7.38
CA GLY A 219 -4.77 -5.21 8.79
C GLY A 219 -5.34 -3.81 9.03
N LEU A 220 -4.97 -2.84 8.19
CA LEU A 220 -5.49 -1.48 8.25
C LEU A 220 -6.99 -1.44 7.95
N GLY A 221 -7.45 -2.05 6.86
CA GLY A 221 -8.87 -2.05 6.49
C GLY A 221 -9.77 -2.73 7.52
N LEU A 222 -9.35 -3.91 8.00
CA LEU A 222 -10.11 -4.68 9.00
C LEU A 222 -10.07 -4.02 10.38
N GLY A 223 -8.88 -3.63 10.84
CA GLY A 223 -8.68 -3.00 12.15
C GLY A 223 -9.36 -1.64 12.24
N PHE A 224 -9.14 -0.77 11.25
CA PHE A 224 -9.81 0.53 11.19
C PHE A 224 -11.32 0.37 11.07
N GLY A 225 -11.79 -0.53 10.20
CA GLY A 225 -13.22 -0.79 10.01
C GLY A 225 -13.92 -1.17 11.30
N ALA A 226 -13.32 -2.07 12.10
CA ALA A 226 -13.85 -2.44 13.41
C ALA A 226 -13.89 -1.25 14.38
N LEU A 227 -12.79 -0.49 14.49
CA LEU A 227 -12.70 0.66 15.40
C LEU A 227 -13.68 1.80 15.02
N ALA A 228 -13.88 2.04 13.72
CA ALA A 228 -14.81 3.02 13.19
C ALA A 228 -16.27 2.60 13.41
N ASP A 229 -16.57 1.31 13.25
CA ASP A 229 -17.90 0.74 13.51
C ASP A 229 -18.32 0.93 14.96
N HIS A 230 -17.44 0.62 15.92
CA HIS A 230 -17.70 0.86 17.34
C HIS A 230 -17.91 2.35 17.67
N LEU A 231 -17.19 3.27 17.00
CA LEU A 231 -17.37 4.71 17.18
C LEU A 231 -18.73 5.20 16.67
N LEU A 232 -19.16 4.68 15.53
CA LEU A 232 -20.32 5.20 14.80
C LEU A 232 -21.63 4.44 15.15
N ALA A 233 -21.55 3.29 15.81
CA ALA A 233 -22.69 2.50 16.27
C ALA A 233 -23.64 3.25 17.24
N PRO A 234 -23.18 4.06 18.23
CA PRO A 234 -24.08 4.78 19.14
C PRO A 234 -24.95 5.84 18.43
N ALA A 235 -24.47 6.42 17.34
CA ALA A 235 -25.23 7.41 16.56
C ALA A 235 -26.38 6.79 15.75
N ARG A 236 -26.32 5.48 15.45
CA ARG A 236 -27.35 4.72 14.72
C ARG A 236 -28.56 4.34 15.59
N ARG A 237 -28.43 4.38 16.92
CA ARG A 237 -29.42 3.85 17.88
C ARG A 237 -30.29 4.90 18.58
N ARG A 238 -30.20 6.21 18.26
CA ARG A 238 -31.18 7.18 18.81
C ARG A 238 -32.54 6.93 18.15
N PRO A 239 -33.56 6.42 18.88
CA PRO A 239 -34.92 6.41 18.36
C PRO A 239 -35.39 7.86 18.26
N SER A 240 -36.15 8.20 17.22
CA SER A 240 -36.90 9.46 17.19
C SER A 240 -37.81 9.51 18.42
N PRO A 241 -37.84 10.61 19.21
CA PRO A 241 -38.82 10.76 20.27
C PRO A 241 -40.19 11.03 19.62
N LEU A 242 -40.84 9.98 19.13
CA LEU A 242 -42.23 10.03 18.67
C LEU A 242 -42.96 8.85 19.28
N GLY A 243 -43.62 9.12 20.40
CA GLY A 243 -44.45 8.16 21.10
C GLY A 243 -44.96 8.63 22.46
N ALA A 244 -45.16 9.93 22.68
CA ALA A 244 -46.07 10.42 23.71
C ALA A 244 -47.30 10.95 22.96
N ARG A 245 -48.29 10.08 22.81
CA ARG A 245 -49.68 10.48 22.56
C ARG A 245 -50.35 10.63 23.90
#